data_AF-A0AAW1TZQ9-F1
#
_entry.id   AF-A0AAW1TZQ9-F1
#
_cell.length_a   1.000
_cell.length_b   1.000
_cell.length_c   1.000
_cell.angle_alpha   90.00
_cell.angle_beta   90.00
_cell.angle_gamma   90.00
#
_symmetry.space_group_name_H-M   'P 1'
#
loop_
_entity.id
_entity.type
_entity.pdbx_description
1 polymer ?
#
loop_
_entity_poly.entity_id
_entity_poly.type
_entity_poly.pdbx_seq_one_letter_code
_entity_poly.pdbx_strand_id
1 'polypeptide(L)'
;MLILMSLLLIAMVHHGRFSPVVSYDKRVRYEEYTIEHEISATQAKNAALTIDLSSVRLTHGCQSCSNEELRYCAGTDLINDHCCCDKRFSESLPFIPHTCYSGTVLCKPIVEDCEEYYRRKACCCDKFSLQFWKKKWMEKSTQNSSSNQFNINLLLLYIYFLIYFL
;
A
#
# COMPACT_ATOMS: atom_id res chain seq x y z
N MET A 1 45.80 47.57 12.08
CA MET A 1 45.17 47.50 10.73
C MET A 1 45.52 46.25 9.93
N LEU A 2 46.77 45.75 9.95
CA LEU A 2 47.14 44.54 9.18
C LEU A 2 46.43 43.24 9.62
N ILE A 3 46.20 43.03 10.93
CA ILE A 3 45.60 41.78 11.45
C ILE A 3 44.12 41.62 11.03
N LEU A 4 43.38 42.73 10.90
CA LEU A 4 41.97 42.71 10.51
C LEU A 4 41.78 42.37 9.02
N MET A 5 42.73 42.75 8.17
CA MET A 5 42.71 42.44 6.73
C MET A 5 43.09 40.97 6.47
N SER A 6 43.97 40.39 7.28
CA SER A 6 44.32 38.96 7.20
C SER A 6 43.15 38.04 7.52
N LEU A 7 42.35 38.39 8.54
CA LEU A 7 41.18 37.59 8.96
C LEU A 7 40.04 37.64 7.93
N LEU A 8 39.86 38.77 7.24
CA LEU A 8 38.85 38.91 6.20
C LEU A 8 39.15 38.08 4.95
N LEU A 9 40.43 37.96 4.57
CA LEU A 9 40.85 37.13 3.44
C LEU A 9 40.66 35.63 3.73
N ILE A 10 40.93 35.19 4.97
CA ILE A 10 40.72 33.79 5.37
C ILE A 10 39.23 33.42 5.39
N ALA A 11 38.36 34.35 5.81
CA ALA A 11 36.90 34.14 5.81
C ALA A 11 36.31 34.01 4.39
N MET A 12 36.86 34.74 3.41
CA MET A 12 36.39 34.69 2.02
C MET A 12 36.84 33.40 1.30
N VAL A 13 37.98 32.82 1.67
CA VAL A 13 38.47 31.54 1.10
C VAL A 13 37.69 30.34 1.65
N HIS A 14 37.25 30.39 2.93
CA HIS A 14 36.51 29.28 3.55
C HIS A 14 35.00 29.23 3.24
N HIS A 15 34.44 30.28 2.63
CA HIS A 15 33.01 30.34 2.26
C HIS A 15 32.73 30.23 0.77
N GLY A 16 33.75 30.00 -0.06
CA GLY A 16 33.58 29.50 -1.43
C GLY A 16 33.08 28.06 -1.44
N ARG A 17 31.85 27.81 -0.97
CA ARG A 17 31.15 26.56 -1.24
C ARG A 17 30.88 26.52 -2.74
N PHE A 18 31.79 25.89 -3.48
CA PHE A 18 31.50 25.39 -4.81
C PHE A 18 30.27 24.48 -4.67
N SER A 19 29.11 24.96 -5.13
CA SER A 19 27.98 24.08 -5.37
C SER A 19 28.48 23.01 -6.34
N PRO A 20 28.33 21.72 -6.03
CA PRO A 20 28.68 20.69 -6.99
C PRO A 20 27.83 20.94 -8.24
N VAL A 21 28.51 21.18 -9.37
CA VAL A 21 27.85 21.14 -10.67
C VAL A 21 27.41 19.69 -10.84
N VAL A 22 26.13 19.42 -10.61
CA VAL A 22 25.53 18.13 -10.91
C VAL A 22 25.60 17.97 -12.42
N SER A 23 26.61 17.23 -12.89
CA SER A 23 26.70 16.81 -14.28
C SER A 23 25.64 15.74 -14.50
N TYR A 24 24.51 16.13 -15.09
CA TYR A 24 23.48 15.20 -15.52
C TYR A 24 24.07 14.25 -16.56
N ASP A 25 24.25 12.97 -16.20
CA ASP A 25 24.52 11.94 -17.19
C ASP A 25 23.27 11.77 -18.06
N LYS A 26 23.34 12.26 -19.30
CA LYS A 26 22.26 12.13 -20.29
C LYS A 26 21.89 10.68 -20.63
N ARG A 27 22.65 9.68 -20.13
CA ARG A 27 22.33 8.26 -20.29
C ARG A 27 21.36 7.72 -19.25
N VAL A 28 21.13 8.42 -18.13
CA VAL A 28 20.12 8.02 -17.15
C VAL A 28 18.77 8.57 -17.61
N ARG A 29 17.96 7.71 -18.24
CA ARG A 29 16.54 8.00 -18.47
C ARG A 29 15.82 7.88 -17.13
N TYR A 30 15.51 9.02 -16.52
CA TYR A 30 14.58 9.03 -15.39
C TYR A 30 13.18 8.76 -15.93
N GLU A 31 12.52 7.73 -15.38
CA GLU A 31 11.12 7.47 -15.64
C GLU A 31 10.29 8.29 -14.67
N GLU A 32 9.56 9.26 -15.20
CA GLU A 32 8.61 10.03 -14.42
C GLU A 32 7.30 9.24 -14.30
N TYR A 33 6.97 8.87 -13.06
CA TYR A 33 5.71 8.24 -12.72
C TYR A 33 4.81 9.26 -12.03
N THR A 34 3.58 9.36 -12.49
CA THR A 34 2.52 10.14 -11.83
C THR A 34 1.55 9.18 -11.15
N ILE A 35 1.04 9.54 -9.97
CA ILE A 35 -0.04 8.80 -9.33
C ILE A 35 -1.28 8.96 -10.23
N GLU A 36 -1.81 7.84 -10.70
CA GLU A 36 -3.02 7.80 -11.51
C GLU A 36 -4.25 7.83 -10.60
N HIS A 37 -4.31 6.94 -9.61
CA HIS A 37 -5.25 7.04 -8.50
C HIS A 37 -4.72 6.36 -7.24
N GLU A 38 -5.38 6.65 -6.12
CA GLU A 38 -5.09 6.04 -4.82
C GLU A 38 -6.39 5.70 -4.08
N ILE A 39 -6.46 4.49 -3.56
CA ILE A 39 -7.48 4.02 -2.62
C ILE A 39 -6.80 3.83 -1.26
N SER A 40 -7.06 4.75 -0.33
CA SER A 40 -6.55 4.65 1.03
C SER A 40 -7.17 3.47 1.79
N ALA A 41 -6.51 3.02 2.87
CA ALA A 41 -7.05 1.96 3.73
C ALA A 41 -8.44 2.27 4.30
N THR A 42 -8.72 3.54 4.60
CA THR A 42 -10.04 3.97 5.10
C THR A 42 -11.10 3.91 4.01
N GLN A 43 -10.79 4.39 2.79
CA GLN A 43 -11.70 4.27 1.64
C GLN A 43 -11.99 2.81 1.32
N ALA A 44 -10.95 1.97 1.24
CA ALA A 44 -11.06 0.54 1.01
C ALA A 44 -11.92 -0.16 2.05
N LYS A 45 -11.69 0.13 3.34
CA LYS A 45 -12.51 -0.41 4.44
C LYS A 45 -13.98 0.00 4.30
N ASN A 46 -14.25 1.27 4.04
CA ASN A 46 -15.61 1.76 3.91
C ASN A 46 -16.32 1.10 2.73
N ALA A 47 -15.68 1.02 1.57
CA ALA A 47 -16.23 0.34 0.39
C ALA A 47 -16.49 -1.15 0.65
N ALA A 48 -15.53 -1.87 1.25
CA ALA A 48 -15.68 -3.29 1.55
C ALA A 48 -16.90 -3.59 2.45
N LEU A 49 -17.17 -2.70 3.40
CA LEU A 49 -18.26 -2.87 4.36
C LEU A 49 -19.63 -2.45 3.79
N THR A 50 -19.66 -1.49 2.84
CA THR A 50 -20.90 -1.00 2.22
C THR A 50 -21.35 -1.83 1.03
N ILE A 51 -20.43 -2.42 0.26
CA ILE A 51 -20.80 -3.23 -0.91
C ILE A 51 -21.52 -4.50 -0.44
N ASP A 52 -22.69 -4.73 -1.05
CA ASP A 52 -23.45 -5.97 -0.87
C ASP A 52 -22.81 -7.11 -1.68
N LEU A 53 -22.43 -8.18 -0.98
CA LEU A 53 -21.89 -9.39 -1.60
C LEU A 53 -22.85 -10.05 -2.58
N SER A 54 -24.16 -9.87 -2.40
CA SER A 54 -25.18 -10.43 -3.30
C SER A 54 -25.26 -9.68 -4.64
N SER A 55 -24.81 -8.42 -4.67
CA SER A 55 -24.77 -7.60 -5.88
C SER A 55 -23.69 -8.02 -6.87
N VAL A 56 -22.64 -8.70 -6.38
CA VAL A 56 -21.55 -9.23 -7.22
C VAL A 56 -21.95 -10.59 -7.77
N ARG A 57 -22.43 -10.58 -9.02
CA ARG A 57 -22.81 -11.79 -9.74
C ARG A 57 -21.61 -12.40 -10.44
N LEU A 58 -21.46 -13.71 -10.32
CA LEU A 58 -20.52 -14.47 -11.15
C LEU A 58 -21.02 -14.46 -12.59
N THR A 59 -20.11 -14.21 -13.53
CA THR A 59 -20.42 -14.31 -14.96
C THR A 59 -20.80 -15.74 -15.32
N HIS A 60 -21.79 -15.90 -16.19
CA HIS A 60 -22.18 -17.23 -16.69
C HIS A 60 -21.04 -17.86 -17.49
N GLY A 61 -20.83 -19.17 -17.34
CA GLY A 61 -19.79 -19.92 -18.07
C GLY A 61 -18.43 -19.98 -17.37
N CYS A 62 -18.28 -19.40 -16.18
CA CYS A 62 -17.07 -19.55 -15.38
C CYS A 62 -16.92 -20.98 -14.84
N GLN A 63 -15.70 -21.52 -14.94
CA GLN A 63 -15.31 -22.76 -14.28
C GLN A 63 -14.98 -22.52 -12.80
N SER A 64 -14.80 -23.59 -12.03
CA SER A 64 -14.27 -23.49 -10.67
C SER A 64 -12.84 -22.97 -10.68
N CYS A 65 -12.55 -22.00 -9.83
CA CYS A 65 -11.22 -21.40 -9.71
C CYS A 65 -10.28 -22.30 -8.91
N SER A 66 -9.06 -22.44 -9.38
CA SER A 66 -8.00 -23.18 -8.69
C SER A 66 -7.49 -22.43 -7.46
N ASN A 67 -6.79 -23.12 -6.56
CA ASN A 67 -6.15 -22.49 -5.40
C ASN A 67 -5.13 -21.41 -5.79
N GLU A 68 -4.44 -21.59 -6.92
CA GLU A 68 -3.51 -20.59 -7.44
C GLU A 68 -4.24 -19.31 -7.88
N GLU A 69 -5.36 -19.46 -8.57
CA GLU A 69 -6.19 -18.31 -8.97
C GLU A 69 -6.76 -17.58 -7.75
N LEU A 70 -7.21 -18.31 -6.73
CA LEU A 70 -7.68 -17.69 -5.48
C LEU A 70 -6.54 -16.97 -4.73
N ARG A 71 -5.32 -17.52 -4.74
CA ARG A 71 -4.13 -16.87 -4.17
C ARG A 71 -3.81 -15.57 -4.91
N TYR A 72 -3.85 -15.61 -6.24
CA TYR A 72 -3.72 -14.41 -7.08
C TYR A 72 -4.76 -13.36 -6.70
N CYS A 73 -6.04 -13.74 -6.56
CA CYS A 73 -7.13 -12.83 -6.21
C CYS A 73 -7.00 -12.20 -4.80
N ALA A 74 -6.35 -12.88 -3.84
CA ALA A 74 -6.10 -12.34 -2.50
C ALA A 74 -4.84 -11.45 -2.41
N GLY A 75 -3.98 -11.52 -3.42
CA GLY A 75 -2.64 -10.97 -3.40
C GLY A 75 -2.50 -9.59 -4.06
N THR A 76 -1.26 -9.12 -4.10
CA THR A 76 -0.86 -7.91 -4.82
C THR A 76 -0.90 -8.09 -6.33
N ASP A 77 -0.87 -9.33 -6.83
CA ASP A 77 -0.84 -9.60 -8.27
C ASP A 77 -2.11 -9.10 -8.95
N LEU A 78 -3.28 -9.31 -8.32
CA LEU A 78 -4.55 -8.73 -8.77
C LEU A 78 -4.49 -7.20 -8.88
N ILE A 79 -3.81 -6.54 -7.95
CA ILE A 79 -3.66 -5.08 -7.93
C ILE A 79 -2.67 -4.60 -9.00
N ASN A 80 -1.58 -5.33 -9.21
CA ASN A 80 -0.63 -5.00 -10.26
C ASN A 80 -1.29 -5.06 -11.64
N ASP A 81 -2.09 -6.10 -11.89
CA ASP A 81 -2.80 -6.24 -13.16
C ASP A 81 -3.97 -5.27 -13.26
N HIS A 82 -4.63 -4.94 -12.17
CA HIS A 82 -5.60 -3.84 -12.11
C HIS A 82 -4.96 -2.52 -12.55
N CYS A 83 -3.85 -2.12 -11.93
CA CYS A 83 -3.15 -0.90 -12.28
C CYS A 83 -2.62 -0.89 -13.72
N CYS A 84 -2.48 -2.07 -14.34
CA CYS A 84 -2.04 -2.18 -15.72
C CYS A 84 -3.20 -2.19 -16.73
N CYS A 85 -4.25 -2.96 -16.47
CA CYS A 85 -5.28 -3.30 -17.43
C CYS A 85 -6.58 -2.53 -17.26
N ASP A 86 -6.95 -2.15 -16.04
CA ASP A 86 -8.20 -1.45 -15.85
C ASP A 86 -8.13 -0.03 -16.42
N LYS A 87 -9.18 0.34 -17.14
CA LYS A 87 -9.28 1.66 -17.75
C LYS A 87 -9.67 2.69 -16.68
N ARG A 88 -9.08 3.88 -16.78
CA ARG A 88 -9.18 5.03 -15.87
C ARG A 88 -10.57 5.62 -15.61
N PHE A 89 -11.63 5.03 -16.15
CA PHE A 89 -12.98 5.60 -16.08
C PHE A 89 -13.73 5.20 -14.80
N SER A 90 -13.42 4.05 -14.20
CA SER A 90 -14.08 3.59 -12.98
C SER A 90 -13.20 2.64 -12.18
N GLU A 91 -13.05 2.94 -10.89
CA GLU A 91 -12.41 2.05 -9.90
C GLU A 91 -13.21 0.74 -9.78
N SER A 92 -12.54 -0.39 -10.03
CA SER A 92 -13.17 -1.72 -10.08
C SER A 92 -12.88 -2.58 -8.83
N LEU A 93 -11.87 -2.19 -8.03
CA LEU A 93 -11.45 -2.80 -6.78
C LEU A 93 -11.43 -1.78 -5.62
N PRO A 94 -12.52 -1.01 -5.39
CA PRO A 94 -12.55 0.08 -4.41
C PRO A 94 -12.41 -0.39 -2.96
N PHE A 95 -12.44 -1.69 -2.70
CA PHE A 95 -12.38 -2.33 -1.39
C PHE A 95 -10.98 -2.84 -1.00
N ILE A 96 -9.98 -2.64 -1.88
CA ILE A 96 -8.58 -3.02 -1.66
C ILE A 96 -7.74 -1.74 -1.57
N PRO A 97 -6.92 -1.53 -0.53
CA PRO A 97 -6.04 -0.36 -0.49
C PRO A 97 -4.92 -0.51 -1.52
N HIS A 98 -4.75 0.48 -2.38
CA HIS A 98 -3.70 0.47 -3.41
C HIS A 98 -3.44 1.86 -4.00
N THR A 99 -2.34 1.98 -4.75
CA THR A 99 -1.97 3.17 -5.51
C THR A 99 -1.53 2.71 -6.89
N CYS A 100 -2.18 3.22 -7.93
CA CYS A 100 -1.76 2.98 -9.31
C CYS A 100 -0.94 4.15 -9.82
N TYR A 101 0.12 3.81 -10.56
CA TYR A 101 1.03 4.77 -11.16
C TYR A 101 0.93 4.69 -12.67
N SER A 102 0.89 5.85 -13.33
CA SER A 102 1.00 5.97 -14.78
C SER A 102 2.38 6.52 -15.13
N GLY A 103 3.10 5.82 -16.00
CA GLY A 103 4.40 6.24 -16.54
C GLY A 103 4.44 6.16 -18.06
N THR A 104 5.61 6.41 -18.64
CA THR A 104 5.83 6.33 -20.10
C THR A 104 6.12 4.91 -20.60
N VAL A 105 6.45 3.98 -19.68
CA VAL A 105 6.64 2.56 -19.99
C VAL A 105 5.30 1.85 -19.99
N LEU A 106 5.08 1.01 -21.01
CA LEU A 106 3.93 0.12 -21.06
C LEU A 106 4.05 -0.89 -19.91
N CYS A 107 3.05 -0.91 -19.04
CA CYS A 107 2.94 -1.94 -18.02
C CYS A 107 2.78 -3.33 -18.66
N LYS A 108 3.17 -4.38 -17.93
CA LYS A 108 2.99 -5.77 -18.35
C LYS A 108 2.15 -6.51 -17.30
N PRO A 109 1.00 -7.09 -17.69
CA PRO A 109 0.22 -7.94 -16.79
C PRO A 109 1.02 -9.16 -16.32
N ILE A 110 0.80 -9.56 -15.08
CA ILE A 110 1.30 -10.78 -14.46
C ILE A 110 0.56 -11.96 -15.06
N VAL A 111 -0.76 -11.85 -15.13
CA VAL A 111 -1.60 -12.80 -15.86
C VAL A 111 -1.50 -12.44 -17.34
N GLU A 112 -0.65 -13.18 -18.05
CA GLU A 112 -0.48 -13.25 -19.52
C GLU A 112 -0.75 -11.93 -20.27
N ASP A 113 -2.03 -11.58 -20.45
CA ASP A 113 -2.51 -10.32 -21.00
C ASP A 113 -3.77 -9.79 -20.28
N CYS A 114 -4.22 -8.59 -20.70
CA CYS A 114 -5.37 -7.95 -20.09
C CYS A 114 -6.70 -8.67 -20.35
N GLU A 115 -6.83 -9.47 -21.41
CA GLU A 115 -8.04 -10.26 -21.65
C GLU A 115 -8.17 -11.37 -20.62
N GLU A 116 -7.07 -12.08 -20.36
CA GLU A 116 -7.03 -13.12 -19.33
C GLU A 116 -7.20 -12.52 -17.93
N TYR A 117 -6.64 -11.34 -17.66
CA TYR A 117 -6.93 -10.59 -16.43
C TYR A 117 -8.42 -10.34 -16.25
N TYR A 118 -9.13 -9.81 -17.26
CA TYR A 118 -10.56 -9.52 -17.14
C TYR A 118 -11.37 -10.80 -16.92
N ARG A 119 -11.02 -11.88 -17.62
CA ARG A 119 -11.64 -13.20 -17.43
C ARG A 119 -11.45 -13.71 -16.02
N ARG A 120 -10.21 -13.70 -15.51
CA ARG A 120 -9.87 -14.19 -14.16
C ARG A 120 -10.49 -13.32 -13.07
N LYS A 121 -10.51 -12.00 -13.26
CA LYS A 121 -11.15 -11.06 -12.35
C LYS A 121 -12.64 -11.35 -12.22
N ALA A 122 -13.36 -11.42 -13.35
CA ALA A 122 -14.81 -11.64 -13.35
C ALA A 122 -15.20 -13.04 -12.85
N CYS A 123 -14.44 -14.09 -13.23
CA CYS A 123 -14.77 -15.46 -12.86
C CYS A 123 -14.32 -15.85 -11.45
N CYS A 124 -13.20 -15.31 -10.97
CA CYS A 124 -12.58 -15.76 -9.72
C CYS A 124 -12.50 -14.67 -8.68
N CYS A 125 -12.07 -13.46 -9.05
CA CYS A 125 -11.64 -12.48 -8.05
C CYS A 125 -12.76 -11.59 -7.52
N ASP A 126 -13.65 -11.05 -8.34
CA ASP A 126 -14.58 -10.00 -7.91
C ASP A 126 -15.36 -10.36 -6.63
N LYS A 127 -15.96 -11.56 -6.62
CA LYS A 127 -16.70 -12.03 -5.44
C LYS A 127 -15.78 -12.46 -4.31
N PHE A 128 -14.73 -13.23 -4.63
CA PHE A 128 -13.82 -13.79 -3.63
C PHE A 128 -13.04 -12.69 -2.89
N SER A 129 -12.43 -11.76 -3.63
CA SER A 129 -11.64 -10.67 -3.09
C SER A 129 -12.50 -9.74 -2.22
N LEU A 130 -13.73 -9.43 -2.64
CA LEU A 130 -14.65 -8.65 -1.80
C LEU A 130 -14.97 -9.39 -0.48
N GLN A 131 -15.27 -10.69 -0.54
CA GLN A 131 -15.50 -11.51 0.66
C GLN A 131 -14.28 -11.53 1.58
N PHE A 132 -13.10 -11.76 1.01
CA PHE A 132 -11.83 -11.80 1.72
C PHE A 132 -11.55 -10.50 2.45
N TRP A 133 -11.65 -9.36 1.76
CA TRP A 133 -11.37 -8.05 2.34
C TRP A 133 -12.42 -7.64 3.37
N LYS A 134 -13.70 -7.93 3.13
CA LYS A 134 -14.78 -7.67 4.10
C LYS A 134 -14.51 -8.39 5.42
N LYS A 135 -14.16 -9.69 5.36
CA LYS A 135 -13.76 -10.48 6.54
C LYS A 135 -12.53 -9.89 7.23
N LYS A 136 -11.47 -9.59 6.47
CA LYS A 136 -10.21 -9.01 6.98
C LYS A 136 -10.41 -7.68 7.71
N TRP A 137 -11.31 -6.82 7.22
CA TRP A 137 -11.63 -5.55 7.88
C TRP A 137 -12.49 -5.71 9.13
N MET A 138 -13.40 -6.69 9.15
CA MET A 138 -14.19 -7.03 10.33
C MET A 138 -13.31 -7.60 11.45
N GLU A 139 -12.39 -8.52 11.16
CA GLU A 139 -11.47 -9.11 12.15
C GLU A 139 -10.57 -8.05 12.80
N LYS A 140 -10.06 -7.09 12.01
CA LYS A 140 -9.28 -5.96 12.53
C LYS A 140 -10.10 -5.06 13.46
N SER A 141 -11.40 -4.94 13.26
CA SER A 141 -12.26 -4.13 14.12
C SER A 141 -12.48 -4.76 15.50
N THR A 142 -12.53 -6.10 15.59
CA THR A 142 -12.72 -6.83 16.84
C THR A 142 -11.50 -6.74 17.77
N GLN A 143 -10.28 -6.62 17.22
CA GLN A 143 -9.06 -6.47 18.03
C GLN A 143 -8.92 -5.09 18.70
N ASN A 144 -9.70 -4.09 18.29
CA ASN A 144 -9.71 -2.76 18.93
C ASN A 144 -10.67 -2.66 20.13
N SER A 145 -11.41 -3.71 20.45
CA SER A 145 -12.25 -3.77 21.66
C SER A 145 -11.48 -4.42 22.80
N SER A 146 -10.88 -3.58 23.65
CA SER A 146 -10.44 -3.85 25.02
C SER A 146 -9.52 -5.05 25.24
N SER A 147 -8.20 -4.88 25.07
CA SER A 147 -7.25 -5.57 25.95
C SER A 147 -7.05 -4.73 27.21
N ASN A 148 -7.95 -4.86 28.18
CA ASN A 148 -7.54 -4.64 29.58
C ASN A 148 -6.59 -5.80 29.94
N GLN A 149 -5.36 -5.70 29.44
CA GLN A 149 -4.28 -6.60 29.84
C GLN A 149 -3.91 -6.17 31.26
N PHE A 150 -4.63 -6.71 32.26
CA PHE A 150 -4.22 -6.58 33.65
C PHE A 150 -2.79 -7.11 33.75
N ASN A 151 -1.84 -6.21 33.96
CA ASN A 151 -0.43 -6.57 34.07
C ASN A 151 -0.22 -7.28 35.41
N ILE A 152 -0.40 -8.60 35.40
CA ILE A 152 -0.29 -9.48 36.57
C ILE A 152 1.07 -9.30 37.25
N ASN A 153 2.11 -8.99 36.47
CA ASN A 153 3.44 -8.66 36.98
C ASN A 153 3.46 -7.45 37.91
N LEU A 154 2.68 -6.39 37.62
CA LEU A 154 2.61 -5.19 38.46
C LEU A 154 1.86 -5.48 39.77
N LEU A 155 0.82 -6.31 39.70
CA LEU A 155 0.06 -6.74 40.87
C LEU A 155 0.92 -7.60 41.81
N LEU A 156 1.70 -8.53 41.26
CA LEU A 156 2.61 -9.37 42.03
C LEU A 156 3.74 -8.56 42.67
N LEU A 157 4.27 -7.55 41.98
CA LEU A 157 5.30 -6.66 42.52
C LEU A 157 4.75 -5.79 43.67
N TYR A 158 3.51 -5.31 43.54
CA TYR A 158 2.82 -4.57 44.60
C TYR A 158 2.57 -5.44 45.82
N ILE A 159 2.08 -6.68 45.64
CA ILE A 159 1.87 -7.63 46.75
C ILE A 159 3.20 -7.97 47.43
N TYR A 160 4.27 -8.21 46.66
CA TYR A 160 5.60 -8.42 47.22
C TYR A 160 6.04 -7.22 48.08
N PHE A 161 5.89 -5.99 47.58
CA PHE A 161 6.24 -4.81 48.35
C PHE A 161 5.43 -4.70 49.65
N LEU A 162 4.12 -4.98 49.63
CA LEU A 162 3.28 -4.99 50.83
C LEU A 162 3.69 -6.05 51.86
N ILE A 163 4.17 -7.22 51.42
CA ILE A 163 4.57 -8.31 52.33
C ILE A 163 5.93 -8.06 52.97
N TYR A 164 6.85 -7.42 52.23
CA TYR A 164 8.25 -7.34 52.64
C TYR A 164 8.69 -5.96 53.15
N PHE A 165 7.93 -4.90 52.89
CA PHE A 165 8.33 -3.51 53.20
C PHE A 165 7.30 -2.70 54.00
N LEU A 166 6.17 -3.29 54.40
CA LEU A 166 5.15 -2.71 55.29
C LEU A 166 4.98 -3.63 56.51
#